data_AF-A0A1Q6R2I9-F1
#
_entry.id   AF-A0A1Q6R2I9-F1
#
_cell.length_a   1.000
_cell.length_b   1.000
_cell.length_c   1.000
_cell.angle_alpha   90.00
_cell.angle_beta   90.00
_cell.angle_gamma   90.00
#
_symmetry.space_group_name_H-M   'P 1'
#
loop_
_entity.id
_entity.type
_entity.pdbx_description
1 polymer ?
#
loop_
_entity_poly.entity_id
_entity_poly.type
_entity_poly.pdbx_seq_one_letter_code
_entity_poly.pdbx_strand_id
1 'polypeptide(L)'
;MICYEKSSLNAAAVAAQSVAANAFVSFPINNLLTGVAIKHPAGSSSVSLIRGLYLVSVNADVVPAAAGNVGLQLLSTTESTSSVINGAESIVTGVADTAVNISFTTLVRVRPSCCAVNNTTSLQVQATAAATINRAAISVVKLA
;
A
#
# COMPACT_ATOMS: atom_id res chain seq x y z
N MET A 1 -10.54 -0.34 -29.15
CA MET A 1 -11.71 -0.43 -28.26
C MET A 1 -11.19 -0.29 -26.84
N ILE A 2 -11.47 0.84 -26.18
CA ILE A 2 -11.04 1.05 -24.79
C ILE A 2 -12.18 0.53 -23.93
N CYS A 3 -12.03 -0.67 -23.37
CA CYS A 3 -12.99 -1.17 -22.40
C CYS A 3 -12.95 -0.22 -21.18
N TYR A 4 -14.07 0.45 -20.89
CA TYR A 4 -14.23 1.25 -19.68
C TYR A 4 -14.39 0.32 -18.49
N GLU A 5 -13.29 -0.33 -18.09
CA GLU A 5 -13.24 -1.10 -16.85
C GLU A 5 -13.00 -0.16 -15.67
N LYS A 6 -13.71 -0.43 -14.58
CA LYS A 6 -13.49 0.27 -13.32
C LYS A 6 -12.03 0.09 -12.92
N SER A 7 -11.34 1.17 -12.55
CA SER A 7 -9.92 1.07 -12.22
C SER A 7 -9.73 0.28 -10.93
N SER A 8 -9.01 -0.83 -11.04
CA SER A 8 -8.73 -1.74 -9.93
C SER A 8 -7.31 -2.26 -10.01
N LEU A 9 -6.73 -2.52 -8.83
CA LEU A 9 -5.41 -3.11 -8.66
C LEU A 9 -5.53 -4.25 -7.64
N ASN A 10 -4.94 -5.39 -7.96
CA ASN A 10 -4.59 -6.43 -7.01
C ASN A 10 -3.12 -6.78 -7.22
N ALA A 11 -2.27 -6.35 -6.29
CA ALA A 11 -0.83 -6.61 -6.35
C ALA A 11 -0.38 -7.43 -5.15
N ALA A 12 0.63 -8.27 -5.34
CA ALA A 12 1.09 -9.23 -4.36
C ALA A 12 2.62 -9.33 -4.27
N ALA A 13 3.09 -9.60 -3.07
CA ALA A 13 4.42 -10.09 -2.75
C ALA A 13 4.27 -11.53 -2.22
N VAL A 14 4.86 -12.47 -2.95
CA VAL A 14 4.75 -13.92 -2.64
C VAL A 14 6.07 -14.50 -2.15
N ALA A 15 7.18 -13.80 -2.42
CA ALA A 15 8.49 -14.11 -1.88
C ALA A 15 8.74 -13.26 -0.63
N ALA A 16 9.39 -13.86 0.37
CA ALA A 16 9.75 -13.16 1.59
C ALA A 16 10.71 -12.00 1.28
N GLN A 17 10.48 -10.85 1.92
CA GLN A 17 11.33 -9.68 1.80
C GLN A 17 11.67 -9.14 3.20
N SER A 18 12.95 -8.86 3.43
CA SER A 18 13.40 -8.18 4.65
C SER A 18 13.17 -6.68 4.49
N VAL A 19 12.39 -6.08 5.40
CA VAL A 19 12.05 -4.67 5.40
C VAL A 19 12.58 -4.04 6.67
N ALA A 20 13.44 -3.02 6.53
CA ALA A 20 13.93 -2.25 7.66
C ALA A 20 12.82 -1.38 8.27
N ALA A 21 13.02 -0.89 9.49
CA ALA A 21 12.10 0.07 10.09
C ALA A 21 11.96 1.31 9.18
N ASN A 22 10.72 1.77 8.98
CA ASN A 22 10.34 2.86 8.08
C ASN A 22 10.60 2.61 6.59
N ALA A 23 11.02 1.41 6.18
CA ALA A 23 11.12 1.04 4.78
C ALA A 23 9.76 0.59 4.21
N PHE A 24 9.68 0.53 2.89
CA PHE A 24 8.46 0.21 2.17
C PHE A 24 8.40 -1.24 1.69
N VAL A 25 7.20 -1.79 1.68
CA VAL A 25 6.92 -3.11 1.12
C VAL A 25 6.77 -3.00 -0.40
N SER A 26 7.53 -3.81 -1.13
CA SER A 26 7.45 -3.87 -2.60
C SER A 26 6.48 -4.96 -3.05
N PHE A 27 5.73 -4.68 -4.12
CA PHE A 27 4.75 -5.61 -4.71
C PHE A 27 5.20 -6.06 -6.11
N PRO A 28 5.93 -7.18 -6.23
CA PRO A 28 6.49 -7.66 -7.50
C PRO A 28 5.45 -8.14 -8.53
N ILE A 29 4.25 -8.52 -8.12
CA ILE A 29 3.27 -9.16 -9.01
C ILE A 29 1.99 -8.31 -9.08
N ASN A 30 1.50 -8.05 -10.29
CA ASN A 30 0.17 -7.50 -10.54
C ASN A 30 -0.76 -8.63 -11.02
N ASN A 31 -1.61 -9.15 -10.13
CA ASN A 31 -2.64 -10.13 -10.50
C ASN A 31 -3.78 -9.48 -11.30
N LEU A 32 -4.04 -8.20 -11.05
CA LEU A 32 -5.03 -7.39 -11.77
C LEU A 32 -4.55 -5.95 -11.79
N LEU A 33 -4.60 -5.31 -12.96
CA LEU A 33 -4.46 -3.86 -13.12
C LEU A 33 -5.35 -3.42 -14.28
N THR A 34 -6.41 -2.69 -13.99
CA THR A 34 -7.43 -2.27 -14.97
C THR A 34 -7.67 -0.76 -14.92
N GLY A 35 -8.23 -0.24 -16.01
CA GLY A 35 -8.54 1.18 -16.15
C GLY A 35 -7.31 2.09 -16.19
N VAL A 36 -7.48 3.37 -15.87
CA VAL A 36 -6.44 4.40 -16.05
C VAL A 36 -6.18 5.25 -14.80
N ALA A 37 -7.00 5.11 -13.77
CA ALA A 37 -6.92 5.95 -12.57
C ALA A 37 -5.89 5.44 -11.55
N ILE A 38 -5.45 4.19 -11.69
CA ILE A 38 -4.44 3.54 -10.85
C ILE A 38 -3.27 3.16 -11.76
N LYS A 39 -2.04 3.48 -11.34
CA LYS A 39 -0.81 3.07 -12.00
C LYS A 39 0.09 2.37 -10.98
N HIS A 40 0.55 1.18 -11.33
CA HIS A 40 1.47 0.43 -10.49
C HIS A 40 2.45 -0.37 -11.35
N PRO A 41 3.72 0.03 -11.42
CA PRO A 41 4.78 -0.80 -12.01
C PRO A 41 4.98 -2.04 -11.15
N ALA A 42 4.98 -3.23 -11.76
CA ALA A 42 5.31 -4.47 -11.04
C ALA A 42 6.72 -4.36 -10.43
N GLY A 43 6.87 -4.69 -9.15
CA GLY A 43 8.11 -4.51 -8.38
C GLY A 43 8.22 -3.19 -7.64
N SER A 44 7.31 -2.25 -7.89
CA SER A 44 7.23 -0.99 -7.15
C SER A 44 6.70 -1.20 -5.73
N SER A 45 7.11 -0.31 -4.82
CA SER A 45 6.49 -0.12 -3.51
C SER A 45 5.43 1.00 -3.50
N SER A 46 5.30 1.71 -4.63
CA SER A 46 4.42 2.85 -4.82
C SER A 46 3.30 2.53 -5.80
N VAL A 47 2.06 2.72 -5.35
CA VAL A 47 0.84 2.71 -6.15
C VAL A 47 0.41 4.16 -6.40
N SER A 48 0.44 4.60 -7.65
CA SER A 48 0.02 5.96 -8.02
C SER A 48 -1.49 6.01 -8.30
N LEU A 49 -2.17 6.94 -7.64
CA LEU A 49 -3.59 7.23 -7.78
C LEU A 49 -3.81 8.62 -8.37
N ILE A 50 -4.68 8.69 -9.37
CA ILE A 50 -5.18 9.95 -9.95
C ILE A 50 -6.48 10.33 -9.20
N ARG A 51 -7.26 11.30 -9.68
CA ARG A 51 -8.53 11.70 -9.04
C ARG A 51 -9.50 10.52 -8.84
N GLY A 52 -10.12 10.51 -7.67
CA GLY A 52 -11.19 9.57 -7.34
C GLY A 52 -11.30 9.31 -5.84
N LEU A 53 -12.31 8.52 -5.49
CA LEU A 53 -12.42 7.87 -4.19
C LEU A 53 -12.00 6.41 -4.36
N TYR A 54 -11.13 5.91 -3.49
CA TYR A 54 -10.57 4.56 -3.57
C TYR A 54 -10.79 3.83 -2.25
N LEU A 55 -11.15 2.55 -2.34
CA LEU A 55 -11.03 1.61 -1.24
C LEU A 55 -9.66 0.95 -1.33
N VAL A 56 -8.88 1.03 -0.26
CA VAL A 56 -7.55 0.41 -0.16
C VAL A 56 -7.58 -0.63 0.94
N SER A 57 -7.19 -1.85 0.62
CA SER A 57 -7.09 -2.94 1.59
C SER A 57 -5.69 -3.54 1.50
N VAL A 58 -5.06 -3.71 2.66
CA VAL A 58 -3.73 -4.31 2.78
C VAL A 58 -3.85 -5.50 3.71
N ASN A 59 -3.22 -6.60 3.32
CA ASN A 59 -3.08 -7.79 4.14
C ASN A 59 -1.66 -8.33 4.00
N ALA A 60 -0.99 -8.59 5.12
CA ALA A 60 0.37 -9.10 5.11
C ALA A 60 0.64 -10.05 6.28
N ASP A 61 1.46 -11.05 6.01
CA ASP A 61 2.02 -11.95 7.02
C ASP A 61 3.43 -11.47 7.35
N VAL A 62 3.60 -11.01 8.58
CA VAL A 62 4.79 -10.31 9.05
C VAL A 62 5.47 -11.13 10.13
N VAL A 63 6.78 -11.32 10.01
CA VAL A 63 7.63 -11.97 11.02
C VAL A 63 8.54 -10.89 11.63
N PRO A 64 8.32 -10.48 12.88
CA PRO A 64 9.14 -9.47 13.54
C PRO A 64 10.60 -9.93 13.65
N ALA A 65 11.56 -9.01 13.43
CA ALA A 65 12.98 -9.30 13.63
C ALA A 65 13.38 -9.31 15.12
N ALA A 66 12.57 -8.71 16.00
CA ALA A 66 12.74 -8.68 17.43
C ALA A 66 11.38 -8.65 18.13
N ALA A 67 11.32 -9.03 19.41
CA ALA A 67 10.12 -8.89 20.22
C ALA A 67 9.79 -7.39 20.42
N GLY A 68 8.50 -7.05 20.31
CA GLY A 68 8.02 -5.67 20.46
C GLY A 68 6.93 -5.32 19.46
N ASN A 69 6.60 -4.03 19.37
CA ASN A 69 5.56 -3.55 18.48
C ASN A 69 6.06 -3.60 17.03
N VAL A 70 5.35 -4.36 16.18
CA VAL A 70 5.51 -4.37 14.73
C VAL A 70 4.19 -3.94 14.11
N GLY A 71 4.25 -3.17 13.04
CA GLY A 71 3.07 -2.65 12.38
C GLY A 71 3.30 -2.33 10.93
N LEU A 72 2.20 -2.18 10.22
CA LEU A 72 2.17 -1.62 8.89
C LEU A 72 1.28 -0.38 8.90
N GLN A 73 1.70 0.65 8.18
CA GLN A 73 0.94 1.88 7.99
C GLN A 73 0.93 2.30 6.53
N LEU A 74 -0.13 2.96 6.10
CA LEU A 74 -0.26 3.48 4.75
C LEU A 74 0.19 4.94 4.71
N LEU A 75 1.22 5.21 3.93
CA LEU A 75 1.65 6.57 3.61
C LEU A 75 1.01 7.03 2.31
N SER A 76 0.60 8.29 2.31
CA SER A 76 0.20 9.05 1.13
C SER A 76 1.25 10.11 0.86
N THR A 77 1.86 10.05 -0.32
CA THR A 77 2.82 11.04 -0.78
C THR A 77 2.28 11.75 -2.01
N THR A 78 2.17 13.07 -1.92
CA THR A 78 1.96 13.97 -3.06
C THR A 78 3.30 14.63 -3.42
N GLU A 79 3.34 15.47 -4.45
CA GLU A 79 4.60 16.11 -4.89
C GLU A 79 5.35 16.88 -3.79
N SER A 80 4.65 17.35 -2.74
CA SER A 80 5.28 18.21 -1.72
C SER A 80 5.08 17.73 -0.28
N THR A 81 4.27 16.70 -0.05
CA THR A 81 3.93 16.23 1.29
C THR A 81 3.85 14.72 1.35
N SER A 82 4.41 14.14 2.40
CA SER A 82 4.22 12.73 2.77
C SER A 82 3.59 12.68 4.14
N SER A 83 2.48 11.96 4.28
CA SER A 83 1.79 11.81 5.56
C SER A 83 1.22 10.41 5.71
N VAL A 84 1.20 9.95 6.96
CA VAL A 84 0.47 8.73 7.33
C VAL A 84 -1.03 9.00 7.15
N ILE A 85 -1.75 8.06 6.55
CA ILE A 85 -3.20 8.11 6.50
C ILE A 85 -3.73 7.65 7.86
N ASN A 86 -4.30 8.59 8.62
CA ASN A 86 -4.88 8.28 9.94
C ASN A 86 -5.92 7.16 9.84
N GLY A 87 -5.81 6.16 10.71
CA GLY A 87 -6.69 4.99 10.72
C GLY A 87 -6.37 3.94 9.65
N ALA A 88 -5.34 4.13 8.83
CA ALA A 88 -4.80 3.13 7.90
C ALA A 88 -3.49 2.55 8.41
N GLU A 89 -3.52 2.08 9.66
CA GLU A 89 -2.40 1.48 10.36
C GLU A 89 -2.88 0.33 11.22
N SER A 90 -2.02 -0.67 11.43
CA SER A 90 -2.27 -1.75 12.37
C SER A 90 -0.96 -2.15 13.01
N ILE A 91 -0.96 -2.24 14.34
CA ILE A 91 0.22 -2.53 15.17
C ILE A 91 -0.13 -3.69 16.08
N VAL A 92 0.77 -4.67 16.14
CA VAL A 92 0.66 -5.84 16.99
C VAL A 92 1.94 -5.96 17.80
N THR A 93 1.82 -6.37 19.06
CA THR A 93 2.98 -6.78 19.86
C THR A 93 3.39 -8.19 19.42
N GLY A 94 4.44 -8.26 18.61
CA GLY A 94 4.98 -9.50 18.08
C GLY A 94 6.07 -10.08 18.97
N VAL A 95 6.27 -11.38 18.81
CA VAL A 95 7.46 -12.10 19.30
C VAL A 95 8.38 -12.33 18.11
N ALA A 96 9.69 -12.30 18.33
CA ALA A 96 10.67 -12.60 17.29
C ALA A 96 10.35 -13.95 16.63
N ASP A 97 10.55 -14.01 15.31
CA ASP A 97 10.40 -15.23 14.49
C ASP A 97 8.98 -15.85 14.48
N THR A 98 7.98 -15.18 15.05
CA THR A 98 6.58 -15.62 15.04
C THR A 98 5.78 -14.81 14.04
N ALA A 99 5.18 -15.48 13.06
CA ALA A 99 4.35 -14.82 12.05
C ALA A 99 3.07 -14.26 12.68
N VAL A 100 2.78 -12.99 12.39
CA VAL A 100 1.55 -12.30 12.73
C VAL A 100 0.90 -11.75 11.47
N ASN A 101 -0.43 -11.84 11.39
CA ASN A 101 -1.16 -11.22 10.30
C ASN A 101 -1.46 -9.76 10.64
N ILE A 102 -1.13 -8.85 9.73
CA ILE A 102 -1.41 -7.43 9.84
C ILE A 102 -2.25 -7.03 8.63
N SER A 103 -3.46 -6.55 8.91
CA SER A 103 -4.38 -6.09 7.89
C SER A 103 -5.10 -4.82 8.33
N PHE A 104 -5.40 -3.98 7.35
CA PHE A 104 -6.21 -2.77 7.53
C PHE A 104 -6.88 -2.41 6.20
N THR A 105 -7.96 -1.63 6.29
CA THR A 105 -8.68 -1.13 5.11
C THR A 105 -9.07 0.32 5.35
N THR A 106 -8.94 1.15 4.34
CA THR A 106 -9.24 2.58 4.43
C THR A 106 -9.82 3.13 3.13
N LEU A 107 -10.40 4.32 3.22
CA LEU A 107 -10.87 5.10 2.08
C LEU A 107 -9.90 6.25 1.81
N VAL A 108 -9.43 6.36 0.58
CA VAL A 108 -8.54 7.43 0.13
C VAL A 108 -9.24 8.28 -0.91
N ARG A 109 -9.28 9.59 -0.68
CA ARG A 109 -9.81 10.55 -1.66
C ARG A 109 -8.68 11.35 -2.29
N VAL A 110 -8.52 11.21 -3.59
CA VAL A 110 -7.58 11.99 -4.39
C VAL A 110 -8.32 13.10 -5.13
N ARG A 111 -7.91 14.35 -4.88
CA ARG A 111 -8.54 15.53 -5.50
C ARG A 111 -8.14 15.64 -6.98
N PRO A 112 -8.95 16.30 -7.83
CA PRO A 112 -8.56 16.58 -9.21
C PRO A 112 -7.30 17.44 -9.29
N SER A 113 -6.39 17.12 -10.20
CA SER A 113 -5.28 18.01 -10.58
C SER A 113 -5.79 19.15 -11.47
N CYS A 114 -5.11 20.29 -11.43
CA CYS A 114 -5.30 21.42 -12.34
C CYS A 114 -3.93 21.91 -12.85
N CYS A 115 -3.90 22.90 -13.74
CA CYS A 115 -2.66 23.37 -14.36
C CYS A 115 -1.58 23.85 -13.35
N ALA A 116 -1.99 24.25 -12.15
CA ALA A 116 -1.09 24.74 -11.10
C ALA A 116 -0.81 23.71 -9.99
N VAL A 117 -1.57 22.61 -9.90
CA VAL A 117 -1.47 21.64 -8.80
C VAL A 117 -1.63 20.22 -9.31
N ASN A 118 -0.61 19.39 -9.09
CA ASN A 118 -0.69 17.96 -9.31
C ASN A 118 -1.08 17.23 -8.02
N ASN A 119 -2.32 16.75 -7.96
CA ASN A 119 -2.84 15.99 -6.82
C ASN A 119 -2.63 14.48 -6.96
N THR A 120 -1.85 14.01 -7.94
CA THR A 120 -1.51 12.58 -8.06
C THR A 120 -0.88 12.12 -6.74
N THR A 121 -1.43 11.05 -6.18
CA THR A 121 -1.06 10.55 -4.85
C THR A 121 -0.39 9.20 -4.99
N SER A 122 0.82 9.07 -4.48
CA SER A 122 1.52 7.80 -4.31
C SER A 122 1.14 7.19 -2.96
N LEU A 123 0.58 5.98 -2.98
CA LEU A 123 0.37 5.17 -1.78
C LEU A 123 1.52 4.18 -1.59
N GLN A 124 2.04 4.12 -0.38
CA GLN A 124 3.12 3.21 0.00
C GLN A 124 2.81 2.56 1.34
N VAL A 125 3.01 1.24 1.43
CA VAL A 125 2.89 0.50 2.69
C VAL A 125 4.24 0.54 3.39
N GLN A 126 4.29 1.10 4.58
CA GLN A 126 5.50 1.27 5.38
C GLN A 126 5.47 0.36 6.60
N ALA A 127 6.59 -0.29 6.89
CA ALA A 127 6.78 -1.03 8.13
C ALA A 127 7.19 -0.08 9.26
N THR A 128 6.56 -0.18 10.43
CA THR A 128 6.89 0.67 11.60
C THR A 128 8.14 0.17 12.34
N ALA A 129 8.49 -1.11 12.18
CA ALA A 129 9.66 -1.75 12.75
C ALA A 129 10.30 -2.70 11.73
N ALA A 130 11.54 -3.14 11.98
CA ALA A 130 12.22 -4.10 11.12
C ALA A 130 11.53 -5.48 11.20
N ALA A 131 11.19 -6.04 10.05
CA ALA A 131 10.48 -7.32 9.95
C ALA A 131 10.71 -7.99 8.59
N THR A 132 10.45 -9.29 8.54
CA THR A 132 10.33 -10.02 7.28
C THR A 132 8.87 -10.10 6.88
N ILE A 133 8.55 -9.62 5.68
CA ILE A 133 7.21 -9.75 5.09
C ILE A 133 7.21 -11.02 4.25
N ASN A 134 6.60 -12.10 4.75
CA ASN A 134 6.56 -13.39 4.07
C ASN A 134 5.66 -13.34 2.84
N ARG A 135 4.48 -12.75 3.01
CA ARG A 135 3.49 -12.52 1.96
C ARG A 135 2.80 -11.20 2.22
N ALA A 136 2.46 -10.49 1.15
CA ALA A 136 1.63 -9.30 1.25
C ALA A 136 0.74 -9.17 0.02
N ALA A 137 -0.44 -8.60 0.19
CA ALA A 137 -1.33 -8.22 -0.89
C ALA A 137 -1.87 -6.81 -0.62
N ILE A 138 -1.96 -6.03 -1.69
CA ILE A 138 -2.66 -4.75 -1.70
C ILE A 138 -3.74 -4.78 -2.78
N SER A 139 -4.96 -4.45 -2.38
CA SER A 139 -6.11 -4.29 -3.26
C SER A 139 -6.54 -2.83 -3.23
N VAL A 140 -6.67 -2.24 -4.42
CA VAL A 140 -7.17 -0.87 -4.58
C VAL A 140 -8.28 -0.86 -5.61
N VAL A 141 -9.45 -0.36 -5.23
CA VAL A 141 -10.61 -0.26 -6.12
C VAL A 141 -11.12 1.17 -6.14
N LYS A 142 -11.21 1.76 -7.34
CA LYS A 142 -11.87 3.05 -7.50
C LYS A 142 -13.37 2.89 -7.27
N LEU A 143 -13.92 3.69 -6.36
CA LEU A 143 -15.34 3.73 -6.02
C LEU A 143 -16.09 4.74 -6.87
N ALA A 144 -15.52 5.94 -7.03
CA ALA A 144 -16.06 7.08 -7.79
C ALA A 144 -14.94 7.91 -8.42
#